data_AF-A0A848RXN6-F1
#
_entry.id   AF-A0A848RXN6-F1
#
_cell.length_a   1.000
_cell.length_b   1.000
_cell.length_c   1.000
_cell.angle_alpha   90.00
_cell.angle_beta   90.00
_cell.angle_gamma   90.00
#
_symmetry.space_group_name_H-M   'P 1'
#
loop_
_entity.id
_entity.type
_entity.pdbx_description
1 polymer ?
#
loop_
_entity_poly.entity_id
_entity_poly.type
_entity_poly.pdbx_seq_one_letter_code
_entity_poly.pdbx_strand_id
1 'polypeptide(L)' 'IFVESSVPKRTIEALQAAVNSKNHDVSIGGTLYSDALGNKGTIEGTYIGMFTYNVNTIVNALK' A
#
# COMPACT_ATOMS: atom_id res chain seq x y z
N ILE A 1 -4.41 -2.15 -6.39
CA ILE A 1 -3.28 -2.87 -5.74
C ILE A 1 -2.56 -1.93 -4.77
N PHE A 2 -1.76 -2.44 -3.84
CA PHE A 2 -1.09 -1.63 -2.81
C PHE A 2 0.41 -1.95 -2.79
N VAL A 3 1.21 -0.98 -2.34
CA VAL A 3 2.67 -1.14 -2.15
C VAL A 3 2.95 -1.21 -0.67
N GLU A 4 3.95 -1.99 -0.28
CA GLU A 4 4.44 -2.01 1.10
C GLU A 4 5.64 -1.08 1.24
N SER A 5 5.78 -0.43 2.40
CA SER A 5 6.91 0.46 2.70
C SER A 5 8.27 -0.27 2.68
N SER A 6 8.27 -1.59 2.88
CA SER A 6 9.45 -2.46 2.91
C SER A 6 9.80 -3.09 1.56
N VAL A 7 8.91 -3.03 0.56
CA VAL A 7 9.07 -3.73 -0.72
C VAL A 7 9.45 -2.75 -1.85
N PRO A 8 10.44 -3.07 -2.70
CA PRO A 8 10.81 -2.21 -3.82
C PRO A 8 9.65 -1.96 -4.80
N LYS A 9 9.41 -0.68 -5.13
CA LYS A 9 8.36 -0.23 -6.07
C LYS A 9 8.37 -0.95 -7.41
N ARG A 10 9.57 -1.30 -7.91
CA ARG A 10 9.77 -1.99 -9.20
C ARG A 10 8.97 -3.29 -9.30
N THR A 11 8.81 -4.03 -8.21
CA THR A 11 8.06 -5.30 -8.22
C THR A 11 6.57 -5.07 -8.44
N ILE A 12 6.02 -4.01 -7.84
CA ILE A 12 4.60 -3.65 -8.02
C ILE A 12 4.36 -3.07 -9.42
N GLU A 13 5.27 -2.26 -9.95
CA GLU A 13 5.18 -1.75 -11.32
C GLU A 13 5.20 -2.88 -12.36
N ALA A 14 6.04 -3.90 -12.15
CA ALA A 14 6.07 -5.08 -13.01
C ALA A 14 4.74 -5.87 -12.95
N LEU A 15 4.15 -6.01 -11.77
CA LEU A 15 2.83 -6.62 -11.60
C LEU A 15 1.75 -5.80 -12.31
N GLN A 16 1.75 -4.48 -12.16
CA GLN A 16 0.81 -3.59 -12.84
C GLN A 16 0.92 -3.72 -14.37
N ALA A 17 2.13 -3.72 -14.91
CA ALA A 17 2.37 -3.93 -16.34
C ALA A 17 1.84 -5.30 -16.83
N ALA A 18 2.05 -6.36 -16.04
CA ALA A 18 1.56 -7.70 -16.37
C ALA A 18 0.02 -7.76 -16.36
N VAL A 19 -0.65 -7.06 -15.43
CA VAL A 19 -2.11 -6.99 -15.36
C VAL A 19 -2.68 -6.17 -16.52
N ASN A 20 -2.06 -5.03 -16.83
CA ASN A 20 -2.44 -4.20 -17.98
C ASN A 20 -2.30 -4.95 -19.31
N SER A 21 -1.27 -5.81 -19.45
CA SER A 21 -1.09 -6.66 -20.65
C SER A 21 -2.23 -7.68 -20.85
N LYS A 22 -3.03 -7.94 -19.81
CA LYS A 22 -4.23 -8.78 -19.85
C LYS A 22 -5.52 -7.98 -20.01
N ASN A 23 -5.44 -6.74 -20.52
CA ASN A 23 -6.57 -5.83 -20.69
C ASN A 23 -7.36 -5.59 -19.39
N HIS A 24 -6.66 -5.57 -18.26
CA HIS A 24 -7.24 -5.21 -16.97
C HIS A 24 -6.44 -4.07 -16.37
N ASP A 25 -7.10 -2.95 -16.07
CA ASP A 25 -6.44 -1.80 -15.47
C ASP A 25 -6.48 -1.90 -13.95
N VAL A 26 -5.32 -1.74 -13.33
CA VAL A 26 -5.20 -1.65 -11.88
C VAL A 26 -4.43 -0.40 -11.50
N SER A 27 -4.89 0.28 -10.44
CA SER A 27 -4.24 1.44 -9.87
C SER A 27 -3.50 1.09 -8.57
N ILE A 28 -2.51 1.90 -8.22
CA ILE A 28 -1.84 1.82 -6.92
C ILE A 28 -2.64 2.68 -5.93
N GLY A 29 -3.31 2.03 -4.99
CA GLY A 29 -4.21 2.65 -4.01
C GLY A 29 -3.52 3.31 -2.82
N GLY A 30 -2.20 3.16 -2.70
CA GLY A 30 -1.41 3.75 -1.63
C GLY A 30 -0.26 2.86 -1.16
N THR A 31 0.44 3.34 -0.15
CA THR A 31 1.47 2.57 0.57
C THR A 31 0.90 2.07 1.88
N LEU A 32 1.17 0.82 2.24
CA LEU A 32 0.76 0.20 3.49
C LEU A 32 1.99 -0.13 4.33
N TYR A 33 1.78 -0.18 5.64
CA TYR A 33 2.76 -0.66 6.60
C TYR A 33 2.53 -2.16 6.85
N SER A 34 3.54 -2.99 6.64
CA SER A 34 3.48 -4.44 6.87
C SER A 34 4.37 -4.83 8.05
N ASP A 35 5.68 -4.99 7.80
CA ASP A 35 6.66 -5.46 8.79
C ASP A 35 7.23 -4.34 9.67
N ALA A 36 6.87 -3.09 9.39
CA ALA A 36 7.39 -1.91 10.08
C ALA A 36 6.29 -0.88 10.35
N LEU A 37 6.39 -0.22 11.51
CA LEU A 37 5.57 0.94 11.84
C LEU A 37 6.05 2.18 11.05
N GLY A 38 5.24 3.22 11.10
CA GLY A 38 5.64 4.56 10.68
C GLY A 38 6.75 5.14 11.56
N ASN A 39 7.18 6.34 11.22
CA ASN A 39 8.26 7.02 11.94
C ASN A 39 7.88 7.24 13.42
N LYS A 40 8.88 7.13 14.31
CA LYS A 40 8.69 7.40 15.74
C LYS A 40 8.17 8.83 15.94
N GLY A 41 7.07 8.95 16.68
CA GLY A 41 6.42 10.24 16.94
C GLY A 41 5.28 10.59 15.97
N THR A 42 5.02 9.78 14.94
CA THR A 42 3.79 9.89 14.14
C THR A 42 2.70 8.96 14.67
N ILE A 43 1.47 9.18 14.22
CA ILE A 43 0.32 8.32 14.57
C ILE A 43 0.57 6.89 14.08
N GLU A 44 1.08 6.76 12.86
CA GLU A 44 1.46 5.49 12.22
C GLU A 44 2.68 4.84 12.89
N GLY A 45 3.42 5.57 13.72
CA GLY A 45 4.45 5.03 14.60
C GLY A 45 3.89 4.23 15.79
N THR A 46 2.57 4.17 15.96
CA THR A 46 1.87 3.31 16.92
C THR A 46 1.16 2.17 16.20
N TYR A 47 1.02 1.01 16.84
CA TYR A 47 0.32 -0.14 16.22
C TYR A 47 -1.12 0.21 15.82
N ILE A 48 -1.87 0.87 16.70
CA ILE A 48 -3.26 1.25 16.43
C ILE A 48 -3.31 2.26 15.27
N GLY A 49 -2.49 3.30 15.30
CA GLY A 49 -2.48 4.30 14.25
C GLY A 49 -2.04 3.75 12.89
N MET A 50 -1.05 2.86 12.87
CA MET A 50 -0.63 2.12 11.68
C MET A 50 -1.79 1.30 11.11
N PHE A 51 -2.48 0.55 11.96
CA PHE A 51 -3.59 -0.30 11.53
C PHE A 51 -4.76 0.54 10.99
N THR A 52 -5.12 1.62 11.68
CA THR A 52 -6.14 2.58 11.23
C THR A 52 -5.76 3.21 9.89
N TYR A 53 -4.51 3.61 9.71
CA TYR A 53 -4.01 4.15 8.45
C TYR A 53 -4.16 3.14 7.30
N ASN A 54 -3.76 1.88 7.53
CA ASN A 54 -3.88 0.82 6.52
C ASN A 54 -5.35 0.57 6.14
N VAL A 55 -6.24 0.41 7.12
CA VAL A 55 -7.67 0.18 6.87
C VAL A 55 -8.28 1.34 6.09
N ASN A 56 -8.02 2.59 6.49
CA ASN A 56 -8.53 3.76 5.79
C ASN A 56 -8.00 3.85 4.35
N THR A 57 -6.71 3.57 4.15
CA THR A 57 -6.09 3.56 2.81
C THR A 57 -6.74 2.51 1.91
N ILE A 58 -6.95 1.29 2.43
CA ILE A 58 -7.59 0.21 1.68
C ILE A 58 -9.04 0.56 1.33
N VAL A 59 -9.83 1.01 2.30
CA VAL A 59 -11.25 1.33 2.09
C VAL A 59 -11.41 2.48 1.10
N ASN A 60 -10.58 3.52 1.19
CA ASN A 60 -10.69 4.67 0.28
C ASN A 60 -10.25 4.33 -1.15
N ALA A 61 -9.33 3.39 -1.33
CA ALA A 61 -8.87 2.97 -2.66
C ALA A 61 -9.78 1.95 -3.35
N LEU A 62 -10.69 1.30 -2.61
CA LEU A 62 -11.60 0.26 -3.13
C LEU A 62 -13.07 0.72 -3.22
N LYS A 63 -13.35 1.99 -2.93
CA LYS A 63 -14.63 2.65 -3.23
C LYS A 63 -14.71 2.99 -4.71
#